data_AF-A0A7S0RHE2-F1
#
_entry.id   AF-A0A7S0RHE2-F1
#
_cell.length_a   1.000
_cell.length_b   1.000
_cell.length_c   1.000
_cell.angle_alpha   90.00
_cell.angle_beta   90.00
_cell.angle_gamma   90.00
#
_symmetry.space_group_name_H-M   'P 1'
#
loop_
_entity.id
_entity.type
_entity.pdbx_description
1 polymer ?
#
loop_
_entity_poly.entity_id
_entity_poly.type
_entity_poly.pdbx_seq_one_letter_code
_entity_poly.pdbx_strand_id
1 'polypeptide(L)'
;SSAFENTVSRTQYTTYLIVNSRLKMSESLCEDHELQVQSYLRFARMKRDNHLKEVSGVIQDLRDYRVEETVYTKPDVESMLESLQDEIGHNVEKELAFIAHSNALLLRLLFKQAEDENVILSVDTNALENELLINTMKALEESALSKP
;
A
#
# COMPACT_ATOMS: atom_id res chain seq x y z
N SER A 1 42.58 -34.84 -14.13
CA SER A 1 41.12 -34.67 -14.28
C SER A 1 40.36 -34.44 -12.97
N SER A 2 41.00 -34.15 -11.82
CA SER A 2 40.28 -33.95 -10.54
C SER A 2 40.30 -32.51 -10.01
N ALA A 3 40.99 -31.58 -10.69
CA ALA A 3 41.05 -30.17 -10.29
C ALA A 3 39.87 -29.34 -10.84
N PHE A 4 39.23 -29.79 -11.92
CA PHE A 4 38.12 -29.09 -12.58
C PHE A 4 36.75 -29.44 -11.98
N GLU A 5 36.56 -30.65 -11.47
CA GLU A 5 35.31 -31.04 -10.77
C GLU A 5 35.21 -30.42 -9.37
N ASN A 6 36.35 -30.12 -8.74
CA ASN A 6 36.40 -29.51 -7.40
C ASN A 6 36.16 -27.99 -7.41
N THR A 7 36.33 -27.35 -8.57
CA THR A 7 36.02 -25.93 -8.77
C THR A 7 34.54 -25.72 -9.10
N VAL A 8 33.92 -26.60 -9.89
CA VAL A 8 32.49 -26.51 -10.21
C VAL A 8 31.61 -26.74 -8.97
N SER A 9 31.98 -27.67 -8.08
CA SER A 9 31.29 -27.83 -6.80
C SER A 9 31.47 -26.62 -5.87
N ARG A 10 32.67 -26.02 -5.81
CA ARG A 10 32.89 -24.83 -4.96
C ARG A 10 32.12 -23.60 -5.43
N THR A 11 31.98 -23.39 -6.73
CA THR A 11 31.22 -22.26 -7.28
C THR A 11 29.70 -22.44 -7.09
N GLN A 12 29.20 -23.68 -7.05
CA GLN A 12 27.79 -23.94 -6.71
C GLN A 12 27.49 -23.83 -5.20
N TYR A 13 28.49 -24.05 -4.34
CA TYR A 13 28.34 -23.85 -2.89
C TYR A 13 28.43 -22.38 -2.45
N THR A 14 28.84 -21.44 -3.32
CA THR A 14 28.92 -20.02 -2.93
C THR A 14 27.63 -19.24 -3.20
N THR A 15 26.67 -19.79 -3.94
CA THR A 15 25.38 -19.11 -4.23
C THR A 15 24.25 -19.50 -3.26
N TYR A 16 24.49 -20.40 -2.31
CA TYR A 16 23.51 -20.84 -1.30
C TYR A 16 23.85 -20.36 0.12
N LEU A 17 24.18 -19.07 0.26
CA LEU A 17 24.10 -18.38 1.55
C LEU A 17 22.91 -17.41 1.54
N ILE A 18 21.72 -17.94 1.28
CA ILE A 18 20.49 -17.29 1.75
C ILE A 18 20.12 -17.99 3.06
N VAL A 19 19.57 -17.18 3.96
CA VAL A 19 18.69 -17.56 5.06
C VAL A 19 19.42 -17.64 6.42
N ASN A 20 19.19 -16.61 7.25
CA ASN A 20 19.34 -16.60 8.72
C ASN A 20 20.52 -15.90 9.39
N SER A 21 21.25 -15.00 8.72
CA SER A 21 21.70 -13.81 9.45
C SER A 21 20.53 -12.84 9.44
N ARG A 22 19.78 -12.82 10.55
CA ARG A 22 18.95 -11.67 10.89
C ARG A 22 19.78 -10.42 10.59
N LEU A 23 19.47 -9.73 9.49
CA LEU A 23 19.62 -8.29 9.47
C LEU A 23 18.86 -7.88 10.72
N LYS A 24 19.59 -7.60 11.81
CA LYS A 24 19.11 -6.62 12.75
C LYS A 24 18.89 -5.41 11.85
N MET A 25 17.65 -5.24 11.38
CA MET A 25 17.24 -3.94 10.90
C MET A 25 17.73 -2.99 11.98
N SER A 26 18.64 -2.09 11.63
CA SER A 26 18.83 -0.93 12.48
C SER A 26 17.42 -0.37 12.68
N GLU A 27 17.00 -0.18 13.94
CA GLU A 27 15.67 0.36 14.25
C GLU A 27 15.40 1.69 13.54
N SER A 28 16.45 2.36 13.07
CA SER A 28 16.39 3.57 12.25
C SER A 28 16.79 3.29 10.81
N LEU A 29 15.97 3.78 9.88
CA LEU A 29 16.36 4.04 8.50
C LEU A 29 17.38 5.20 8.46
N CYS A 30 18.10 5.34 7.34
CA CYS A 30 18.84 6.57 7.08
C CYS A 30 17.85 7.72 6.79
N GLU A 31 18.31 8.96 6.95
CA GLU A 31 17.47 10.15 6.79
C GLU A 31 16.78 10.21 5.42
N ASP A 32 17.50 9.88 4.34
CA ASP A 32 16.92 9.90 2.99
C ASP A 32 15.79 8.86 2.82
N HIS A 33 15.94 7.66 3.37
CA HIS A 33 14.89 6.64 3.31
C HIS A 33 13.71 6.99 4.22
N GLU A 34 13.97 7.62 5.37
CA GLU A 34 12.92 8.13 6.26
C GLU A 34 12.09 9.22 5.54
N LEU A 35 12.73 10.14 4.82
CA LEU A 35 12.06 11.15 4.01
C LEU A 35 11.24 10.55 2.86
N GLN A 36 11.72 9.46 2.25
CA GLN A 36 10.97 8.74 1.22
C GLN A 36 9.71 8.08 1.81
N VAL A 37 9.80 7.45 2.99
CA VAL A 37 8.64 6.89 3.70
C VAL A 37 7.63 8.00 4.03
N GLN A 38 8.07 9.13 4.57
CA GLN A 38 7.20 10.27 4.86
C GLN A 38 6.54 10.84 3.60
N SER A 39 7.28 10.94 2.50
CA SER A 39 6.73 11.38 1.21
C SER A 39 5.64 10.45 0.69
N TYR A 40 5.86 9.13 0.82
CA TYR A 40 4.86 8.14 0.48
C TYR A 40 3.62 8.24 1.37
N LEU A 41 3.78 8.43 2.68
CA LEU A 41 2.67 8.63 3.62
C LEU A 41 1.85 9.89 3.28
N ARG A 42 2.49 11.00 2.92
CA ARG A 42 1.78 12.21 2.43
C ARG A 42 0.99 11.92 1.15
N PHE A 43 1.58 11.20 0.20
CA PHE A 43 0.89 10.77 -1.03
C PHE A 43 -0.33 9.89 -0.74
N ALA A 44 -0.17 8.86 0.11
CA ALA A 44 -1.23 7.94 0.48
C ALA A 44 -2.37 8.65 1.22
N ARG A 45 -2.02 9.62 2.10
CA ARG A 45 -3.00 10.47 2.79
C ARG A 45 -3.82 11.30 1.81
N MET A 46 -3.15 12.02 0.90
CA MET A 46 -3.81 12.83 -0.11
C MET A 46 -4.77 12.00 -0.97
N LYS A 47 -4.37 10.78 -1.36
CA LYS A 47 -5.24 9.85 -2.09
C LYS A 47 -6.46 9.47 -1.28
N ARG A 48 -6.28 9.04 -0.03
CA ARG A 48 -7.38 8.71 0.89
C ARG A 48 -8.36 9.86 1.07
N ASP A 49 -7.87 11.09 1.28
CA ASP A 49 -8.72 12.27 1.44
C ASP A 49 -9.50 12.61 0.16
N ASN A 50 -8.92 12.38 -1.03
CA ASN A 50 -9.65 12.55 -2.30
C ASN A 50 -10.75 11.50 -2.48
N HIS A 51 -10.50 10.24 -2.14
CA HIS A 51 -11.53 9.20 -2.24
C HIS A 51 -12.67 9.39 -1.24
N LEU A 52 -12.38 9.91 -0.04
CA LEU A 52 -13.44 10.31 0.90
C LEU A 52 -14.33 11.42 0.32
N LYS A 53 -13.76 12.36 -0.44
CA LYS A 53 -14.53 13.39 -1.14
C LYS A 53 -15.36 12.79 -2.28
N GLU A 54 -14.82 11.85 -3.04
CA GLU A 54 -15.56 11.15 -4.11
C GLU A 54 -16.77 10.39 -3.54
N VAL A 55 -16.58 9.61 -2.46
CA VAL A 55 -17.68 8.90 -1.78
C VAL A 55 -18.72 9.88 -1.23
N SER A 56 -18.29 10.99 -0.62
CA SER A 56 -19.20 12.03 -0.15
C SER A 56 -19.95 12.70 -1.32
N GLY A 57 -19.28 12.86 -2.47
CA GLY A 57 -19.85 13.36 -3.71
C GLY A 57 -21.00 12.49 -4.20
N VAL A 58 -20.84 11.18 -4.23
CA VAL A 58 -21.92 10.24 -4.62
C VAL A 58 -23.17 10.40 -3.75
N ILE A 59 -22.99 10.53 -2.43
CA ILE A 59 -24.13 10.75 -1.51
C ILE A 59 -24.79 12.11 -1.78
N GLN A 60 -23.98 13.13 -2.04
CA GLN A 60 -24.47 14.47 -2.35
C GLN A 60 -25.21 14.50 -3.69
N ASP A 61 -24.72 13.77 -4.70
CA ASP A 61 -25.37 13.63 -6.01
C ASP A 61 -26.72 12.91 -5.89
N LEU A 62 -26.83 11.88 -5.04
CA LEU A 62 -28.13 11.26 -4.73
C LEU A 62 -29.10 12.30 -4.16
N ARG A 63 -28.64 13.10 -3.19
CA ARG A 63 -29.46 14.13 -2.55
C ARG A 63 -29.91 15.21 -3.54
N ASP A 64 -29.02 15.65 -4.43
CA ASP A 64 -29.27 16.79 -5.29
C ASP A 64 -30.08 16.43 -6.55
N TYR A 65 -29.91 15.20 -7.07
CA TYR A 65 -30.50 14.79 -8.35
C TYR A 65 -31.51 13.65 -8.27
N ARG A 66 -31.60 12.92 -7.16
CA ARG A 66 -32.56 11.81 -7.00
C ARG A 66 -33.59 12.05 -5.92
N VAL A 67 -33.27 12.87 -4.91
CA VAL A 67 -34.21 13.30 -3.86
C VAL A 67 -34.94 14.59 -4.29
N GLU A 68 -35.70 14.54 -5.39
CA GLU A 68 -36.43 15.68 -5.97
C GLU A 68 -37.93 15.74 -5.61
N GLU A 69 -38.55 14.61 -5.29
CA GLU A 69 -39.99 14.50 -5.08
C GLU A 69 -40.41 14.83 -3.65
N THR A 70 -41.63 15.37 -3.49
CA THR A 70 -42.18 15.72 -2.17
C THR A 70 -42.68 14.51 -1.38
N VAL A 71 -42.97 13.40 -2.04
CA VAL A 71 -43.50 12.17 -1.43
C VAL A 71 -42.82 10.98 -2.09
N TYR A 72 -42.26 10.08 -1.28
CA TYR A 72 -41.66 8.85 -1.76
C TYR A 72 -42.45 7.64 -1.28
N THR A 73 -42.63 6.65 -2.15
CA THR A 73 -43.08 5.33 -1.74
C THR A 73 -41.91 4.52 -1.21
N LYS A 74 -42.20 3.48 -0.42
CA LYS A 74 -41.17 2.58 0.10
C LYS A 74 -40.27 2.00 -1.03
N PRO A 75 -40.81 1.48 -2.15
CA PRO A 75 -39.99 1.00 -3.26
C PRO A 75 -39.03 2.04 -3.85
N ASP A 76 -39.44 3.31 -3.92
CA ASP A 76 -38.60 4.38 -4.46
C ASP A 76 -37.36 4.58 -3.58
N VAL A 77 -37.57 4.62 -2.26
CA VAL A 77 -36.48 4.74 -1.29
C VAL A 77 -35.58 3.51 -1.30
N GLU A 78 -36.15 2.30 -1.35
CA GLU A 78 -35.36 1.05 -1.43
C GLU A 78 -34.46 1.05 -2.68
N SER A 79 -35.00 1.41 -3.86
CA SER A 79 -34.24 1.49 -5.10
C SER A 79 -33.12 2.55 -5.06
N MET A 80 -33.37 3.70 -4.43
CA MET A 80 -32.36 4.74 -4.24
C MET A 80 -31.21 4.26 -3.35
N LEU A 81 -31.53 3.57 -2.26
CA LEU A 81 -30.54 3.03 -1.33
C LEU A 81 -29.72 1.90 -1.96
N GLU A 82 -30.35 1.00 -2.71
CA GLU A 82 -29.66 -0.07 -3.45
C GLU A 82 -28.67 0.53 -4.46
N SER A 83 -29.11 1.51 -5.26
CA SER A 83 -28.24 2.18 -6.22
C SER A 83 -27.06 2.88 -5.55
N LEU A 84 -27.31 3.56 -4.43
CA LEU A 84 -26.27 4.25 -3.67
C LEU A 84 -25.24 3.25 -3.11
N GLN A 85 -25.72 2.12 -2.58
CA GLN A 85 -24.87 1.05 -2.07
C GLN A 85 -23.97 0.48 -3.17
N ASP A 86 -24.53 0.22 -4.36
CA ASP A 86 -23.77 -0.31 -5.50
C ASP A 86 -22.68 0.67 -5.96
N GLU A 87 -23.02 1.96 -6.06
CA GLU A 87 -22.08 2.99 -6.52
C GLU A 87 -20.96 3.25 -5.50
N ILE A 88 -21.29 3.35 -4.21
CA ILE A 88 -20.28 3.44 -3.14
C ILE A 88 -19.41 2.19 -3.12
N GLY A 89 -20.02 1.01 -3.20
CA GLY A 89 -19.32 -0.27 -3.22
C GLY A 89 -18.32 -0.36 -4.38
N HIS A 90 -18.73 0.07 -5.58
CA HIS A 90 -17.86 0.14 -6.75
C HIS A 90 -16.68 1.09 -6.55
N ASN A 91 -16.94 2.29 -6.00
CA ASN A 91 -15.88 3.27 -5.75
C ASN A 91 -14.87 2.79 -4.72
N VAL A 92 -15.34 2.15 -3.64
CA VAL A 92 -14.47 1.58 -2.61
C VAL A 92 -13.63 0.43 -3.18
N GLU A 93 -14.25 -0.52 -3.91
CA GLU A 93 -13.53 -1.64 -4.51
C GLU A 93 -12.45 -1.16 -5.49
N LYS A 94 -12.78 -0.19 -6.34
CA LYS A 94 -11.86 0.42 -7.28
C LYS A 94 -10.65 1.03 -6.57
N GLU A 95 -10.87 1.70 -5.44
CA GLU A 95 -9.77 2.30 -4.68
C GLU A 95 -8.92 1.25 -3.94
N LEU A 96 -9.54 0.25 -3.32
CA LEU A 96 -8.80 -0.84 -2.69
C LEU A 96 -7.91 -1.59 -3.69
N ALA A 97 -8.43 -1.83 -4.90
CA ALA A 97 -7.65 -2.41 -6.00
C ALA A 97 -6.51 -1.48 -6.43
N PHE A 98 -6.75 -0.17 -6.55
CA PHE A 98 -5.70 0.80 -6.87
C PHE A 98 -4.58 0.83 -5.82
N ILE A 99 -4.92 0.81 -4.53
CA ILE A 99 -3.94 0.73 -3.43
C ILE A 99 -3.10 -0.55 -3.55
N ALA A 100 -3.73 -1.70 -3.78
CA ALA A 100 -3.01 -2.96 -3.95
C ALA A 100 -2.04 -2.92 -5.14
N HIS A 101 -2.49 -2.43 -6.30
CA HIS A 101 -1.66 -2.36 -7.51
C HIS A 101 -0.54 -1.32 -7.40
N SER A 102 -0.81 -0.16 -6.79
CA SER A 102 0.21 0.88 -6.57
C SER A 102 1.28 0.43 -5.57
N ASN A 103 0.91 -0.29 -4.51
CA ASN A 103 1.87 -0.90 -3.58
C ASN A 103 2.73 -1.97 -4.27
N ALA A 104 2.12 -2.83 -5.09
CA ALA A 104 2.86 -3.82 -5.87
C ALA A 104 3.85 -3.16 -6.85
N LEU A 105 3.46 -2.04 -7.46
CA LEU A 105 4.35 -1.23 -8.30
C LEU A 105 5.50 -0.63 -7.49
N LEU A 106 5.23 -0.07 -6.30
CA LEU A 106 6.26 0.46 -5.40
C LEU A 106 7.31 -0.61 -5.06
N LEU A 107 6.87 -1.82 -4.67
CA LEU A 107 7.77 -2.94 -4.40
C LEU A 107 8.62 -3.29 -5.63
N ARG A 108 8.00 -3.35 -6.81
CA ARG A 108 8.71 -3.62 -8.06
C ARG A 108 9.78 -2.56 -8.37
N LEU A 109 9.48 -1.29 -8.13
CA LEU A 109 10.44 -0.20 -8.34
C LEU A 109 11.63 -0.29 -7.37
N LEU A 110 11.36 -0.61 -6.09
CA LEU A 110 12.42 -0.81 -5.09
C LEU A 110 13.31 -2.01 -5.42
N PHE A 111 12.71 -3.14 -5.83
CA PHE A 111 13.48 -4.32 -6.23
C PHE A 111 14.33 -4.07 -7.46
N LYS A 112 13.83 -3.31 -8.45
CA LYS A 112 14.63 -2.94 -9.62
C LYS A 112 15.88 -2.14 -9.23
N GLN A 113 15.73 -1.15 -8.34
CA GLN A 113 16.88 -0.37 -7.84
C GLN A 113 17.87 -1.23 -7.05
N ALA A 114 17.36 -2.18 -6.26
CA ALA A 114 18.22 -3.11 -5.53
C ALA A 114 18.97 -4.07 -6.46
N GLU A 115 18.31 -4.56 -7.52
CA GLU A 115 18.93 -5.43 -8.54
C GLU A 115 20.05 -4.72 -9.30
N ASP A 116 19.88 -3.43 -9.62
CA ASP A 116 20.93 -2.60 -10.24
C ASP A 116 22.21 -2.56 -9.35
N GLU A 117 22.03 -2.63 -8.02
CA GLU A 117 23.10 -2.70 -7.03
C GLU A 117 23.48 -4.15 -6.61
N ASN A 118 22.95 -5.17 -7.29
CA ASN A 118 23.14 -6.60 -6.99
C ASN A 118 22.70 -7.00 -5.56
N VAL A 119 21.72 -6.31 -4.99
CA VAL A 119 21.12 -6.58 -3.67
C VAL A 119 19.77 -7.27 -3.84
N ILE A 120 19.55 -8.36 -3.09
CA ILE A 120 18.26 -9.03 -3.01
C ILE A 120 17.53 -8.55 -1.75
N LEU A 121 16.43 -7.82 -1.94
CA LEU A 121 15.55 -7.43 -0.86
C LEU A 121 14.48 -8.51 -0.63
N SER A 122 14.13 -8.73 0.63
CA SER A 122 13.06 -9.65 1.03
C SER A 122 12.24 -8.98 2.13
N VAL A 123 10.92 -9.11 2.02
CA VAL A 123 9.96 -8.57 2.99
C VAL A 123 9.16 -9.74 3.55
N ASP A 124 9.12 -9.86 4.88
CA ASP A 124 8.22 -10.78 5.55
C ASP A 124 6.80 -10.20 5.52
N THR A 125 5.93 -10.77 4.69
CA THR A 125 4.54 -10.30 4.55
C THR A 125 3.75 -10.44 5.84
N ASN A 126 4.12 -11.36 6.74
CA ASN A 126 3.45 -11.50 8.05
C ASN A 126 3.70 -10.26 8.93
N ALA A 127 4.81 -9.55 8.72
CA ALA A 127 5.10 -8.32 9.44
C ALA A 127 4.12 -7.17 9.08
N LEU A 128 3.42 -7.25 7.95
CA LEU A 128 2.41 -6.27 7.55
C LEU A 128 1.13 -6.34 8.40
N GLU A 129 0.94 -7.43 9.17
CA GLU A 129 -0.16 -7.58 10.13
C GLU A 129 0.25 -7.17 11.56
N ASN A 130 1.50 -6.73 11.75
CA ASN A 130 1.99 -6.34 13.05
C ASN A 130 1.49 -4.95 13.45
N GLU A 131 0.50 -4.93 14.35
CA GLU A 131 -0.12 -3.71 14.89
C GLU A 131 0.88 -2.69 15.44
N LEU A 132 1.99 -3.12 16.06
CA LEU A 132 2.98 -2.18 16.59
C LEU A 132 3.71 -1.43 15.47
N LEU A 133 4.08 -2.15 14.40
CA LEU A 133 4.71 -1.56 13.23
C LEU A 133 3.74 -0.62 12.51
N ILE A 134 2.48 -1.05 12.35
CA ILE A 134 1.41 -0.23 11.77
C ILE A 134 1.21 1.06 12.59
N ASN A 135 1.14 0.97 13.92
CA ASN A 135 0.95 2.14 14.78
C ASN A 135 2.15 3.09 14.74
N THR A 136 3.35 2.56 14.54
CA THR A 136 4.55 3.39 14.30
C THR A 136 4.40 4.18 12.99
N MET A 137 3.92 3.55 11.92
CA MET A 137 3.67 4.23 10.65
C MET A 137 2.55 5.27 10.75
N LYS A 138 1.49 5.01 11.55
CA LYS A 138 0.44 6.01 11.83
C LYS A 138 1.02 7.25 12.52
N ALA A 139 1.83 7.06 13.56
CA ALA A 139 2.48 8.16 14.26
C ALA A 139 3.45 8.96 13.35
N LEU A 140 4.15 8.27 12.44
CA LEU A 140 4.99 8.92 11.43
C LEU A 140 4.16 9.72 10.42
N GLU A 141 3.02 9.20 9.95
CA GLU A 141 2.11 9.94 9.06
C GLU A 141 1.65 11.24 9.72
N GLU A 142 1.22 11.19 10.99
CA GLU A 142 0.81 12.36 11.76
C GLU A 142 1.95 13.39 11.94
N SER A 143 3.13 12.90 12.31
CA SER A 143 4.33 13.74 12.45
C SER A 143 4.74 14.40 11.14
N ALA A 144 4.72 13.64 10.04
CA ALA A 144 5.06 14.13 8.70
C ALA A 144 4.10 15.21 8.22
N LEU A 145 2.84 15.24 8.68
CA LEU A 145 1.85 16.25 8.32
C LEU A 145 1.92 17.49 9.23
N SER A 146 2.40 17.33 10.47
CA SER A 146 2.55 18.45 11.42
C SER A 146 3.69 19.41 11.09
N LYS A 147 4.68 18.94 10.32
CA LYS A 147 5.80 19.75 9.85
C LYS A 147 5.49 20.28 8.44
N PRO A 148 5.59 21.60 8.20
CA PRO A 148 5.29 22.19 6.89
C PRO A 148 6.09 21.54 5.76
#